data_AF-A0A8H5GH85-F1
#
_entry.id   AF-A0A8H5GH85-F1
#
_cell.length_a   1.000
_cell.length_b   1.000
_cell.length_c   1.000
_cell.angle_alpha   90.00
_cell.angle_beta   90.00
_cell.angle_gamma   90.00
#
_symmetry.space_group_name_H-M   'P 1'
#
loop_
_entity.id
_entity.type
_entity.pdbx_description
1 polymer ?
#
loop_
_entity_poly.entity_id
_entity_poly.type
_entity_poly.pdbx_seq_one_letter_code
_entity_poly.pdbx_strand_id
1 'polypeptide(L)'
;MPKTPTKTRTVTAVRSSPYSSPTKNSTTPRGEVFPVPSYAWNPSTPTKSPRKTASMSTSPSKRGSSSTNSPRTPRAGNPVDYKFNFGKHKGKSISEVPWSYIRWCIDEGVVANRLDLKVAVEEFQKQKRLGSTSSSPRKTQTTTALRASTSTAAAEPLLSIDQRRAQLKQTISEWLYDECLAVLEAGEYDFMMSNSQLRERTLERLEKLEKMAKSDFPKQYPLRPPATYTLPESSKSVKELRRVLSKCPNVCGSFRDPTEEEKKYLVFHSDGFSGKEWYTISEDYEATIKRCLKDVEKEHGMGARQIANWEVRDKYAKCISGINYAGGGKNFCEYYQFVDDSTHWLQT
;
A
#
# COMPACT_ATOMS: atom_id res chain seq x y z
N MET A 1 -48.10 -31.38 16.15
CA MET A 1 -46.97 -30.42 16.02
C MET A 1 -45.73 -31.18 15.56
N PRO A 2 -45.13 -30.83 14.41
CA PRO A 2 -43.99 -31.59 13.88
C PRO A 2 -42.70 -31.19 14.62
N LYS A 3 -41.91 -32.20 15.01
CA LYS A 3 -40.60 -32.06 15.63
C LYS A 3 -39.57 -31.75 14.55
N THR A 4 -38.86 -30.63 14.69
CA THR A 4 -37.70 -30.28 13.87
C THR A 4 -36.50 -31.16 14.24
N PRO A 5 -35.72 -31.66 13.28
CA PRO A 5 -34.53 -32.45 13.57
C PRO A 5 -33.33 -31.54 13.90
N THR A 6 -32.74 -31.79 15.07
CA THR A 6 -31.48 -31.20 15.53
C THR A 6 -30.33 -31.73 14.68
N LYS A 7 -29.66 -30.86 13.91
CA LYS A 7 -28.42 -31.20 13.20
C LYS A 7 -27.25 -31.21 14.19
N THR A 8 -26.76 -32.41 14.50
CA THR A 8 -25.51 -32.61 15.24
C THR A 8 -24.32 -32.20 14.36
N ARG A 9 -23.55 -31.21 14.83
CA ARG A 9 -22.35 -30.70 14.16
C ARG A 9 -21.14 -31.47 14.70
N THR A 10 -20.64 -32.41 13.89
CA THR A 10 -19.42 -33.18 14.20
C THR A 10 -18.20 -32.26 14.11
N VAL A 11 -17.55 -32.02 15.24
CA VAL A 11 -16.27 -31.31 15.32
C VAL A 11 -15.16 -32.35 15.21
N THR A 12 -14.53 -32.44 14.04
CA THR A 12 -13.34 -33.28 13.84
C THR A 12 -12.13 -32.54 14.41
N ALA A 13 -11.63 -32.99 15.56
CA ALA A 13 -10.38 -32.51 16.14
C ALA A 13 -9.21 -33.01 15.28
N VAL A 14 -8.55 -32.08 14.58
CA VAL A 14 -7.31 -32.37 13.84
C VAL A 14 -6.16 -32.42 14.84
N ARG A 15 -5.64 -33.63 15.04
CA ARG A 15 -4.51 -33.94 15.91
C ARG A 15 -3.21 -33.48 15.22
N SER A 16 -2.52 -32.51 15.84
CA SER A 16 -1.24 -32.00 15.39
C SER A 16 -0.18 -33.12 15.36
N SER A 17 0.47 -33.29 14.21
CA SER A 17 1.57 -34.24 14.01
C SER A 17 2.93 -33.60 14.34
N PRO A 18 3.85 -34.29 15.04
CA PRO A 18 5.17 -33.75 15.38
C PRO A 18 6.16 -33.92 14.23
N TYR A 19 6.77 -32.82 13.79
CA TYR A 19 7.91 -32.81 12.87
C TYR A 19 9.14 -33.42 13.55
N SER A 20 9.60 -34.57 13.04
CA SER A 20 10.95 -35.09 13.28
C SER A 20 11.87 -34.67 12.13
N SER A 21 12.97 -34.02 12.44
CA SER A 21 14.01 -33.63 11.47
C SER A 21 14.87 -34.84 11.08
N PRO A 22 15.19 -35.04 9.79
CA PRO A 22 16.31 -35.87 9.40
C PRO A 22 17.51 -35.01 8.99
N THR A 23 18.59 -35.15 9.74
CA THR A 23 19.96 -34.79 9.33
C THR A 23 20.40 -35.69 8.18
N LYS A 24 20.76 -35.12 7.02
CA LYS A 24 21.57 -35.82 6.02
C LYS A 24 22.66 -34.91 5.46
N ASN A 25 23.90 -35.30 5.77
CA ASN A 25 25.12 -34.84 5.12
C ASN A 25 25.07 -35.24 3.63
N SER A 26 25.36 -34.30 2.73
CA SER A 26 25.63 -34.60 1.32
C SER A 26 26.84 -33.81 0.86
N THR A 27 27.95 -34.51 0.74
CA THR A 27 29.18 -34.12 0.05
C THR A 27 28.90 -34.05 -1.46
N THR A 28 29.11 -32.89 -2.09
CA THR A 28 29.02 -32.74 -3.55
C THR A 28 30.42 -32.70 -4.17
N PRO A 29 30.69 -33.48 -5.24
CA PRO A 29 31.91 -33.35 -6.00
C PRO A 29 31.83 -32.18 -7.01
N ARG A 30 33.02 -31.69 -7.32
CA ARG A 30 33.35 -30.55 -8.15
C ARG A 30 33.37 -30.95 -9.63
N GLY A 31 32.69 -30.15 -10.47
CA GLY A 31 33.05 -29.95 -11.86
C GLY A 31 32.07 -30.51 -12.89
N GLU A 32 31.38 -29.62 -13.60
CA GLU A 32 31.33 -29.59 -15.07
C GLU A 32 30.66 -28.29 -15.51
N VAL A 33 31.38 -27.47 -16.28
CA VAL A 33 30.91 -26.20 -16.84
C VAL A 33 30.21 -26.53 -18.16
N PHE A 34 28.88 -26.55 -18.16
CA PHE A 34 28.10 -26.60 -19.40
C PHE A 34 27.85 -25.17 -19.93
N PRO A 35 28.00 -24.94 -21.24
CA PRO A 35 27.73 -23.64 -21.84
C PRO A 35 26.24 -23.29 -21.78
N VAL A 36 25.94 -22.10 -21.28
CA VAL A 36 24.60 -21.52 -21.22
C VAL A 36 24.09 -21.25 -22.63
N PRO A 37 22.94 -21.80 -23.07
CA PRO A 37 22.37 -21.44 -24.37
C PRO A 37 21.80 -20.03 -24.30
N SER A 38 22.40 -19.11 -25.06
CA SER A 38 21.89 -17.77 -25.28
C SER A 38 20.65 -17.84 -26.19
N TYR A 39 19.46 -18.01 -25.60
CA TYR A 39 18.20 -17.78 -26.29
C TYR A 39 17.89 -16.28 -26.24
N ALA A 40 18.53 -15.52 -27.13
CA ALA A 40 18.13 -14.16 -27.44
C ALA A 40 16.73 -14.19 -28.07
N TRP A 41 15.72 -13.92 -27.27
CA TRP A 41 14.34 -13.71 -27.73
C TRP A 41 14.32 -12.40 -28.53
N ASN A 42 14.11 -12.50 -29.84
CA ASN A 42 14.15 -11.38 -30.76
C ASN A 42 12.69 -10.90 -31.00
N PRO A 43 12.25 -9.75 -30.44
CA PRO A 43 10.91 -9.24 -30.70
C PRO A 43 10.86 -8.62 -32.09
N SER A 44 10.20 -9.30 -33.03
CA SER A 44 9.88 -8.76 -34.36
C SER A 44 9.03 -7.49 -34.25
N THR A 45 9.34 -6.56 -35.14
CA THR A 45 8.93 -5.15 -35.22
C THR A 45 7.41 -4.91 -35.37
N PRO A 46 6.88 -3.76 -34.87
CA PRO A 46 5.50 -3.36 -35.09
C PRO A 46 5.30 -2.63 -36.43
N THR A 47 4.37 -3.15 -37.23
CA THR A 47 3.91 -2.58 -38.50
C THR A 47 3.06 -1.33 -38.28
N LYS A 48 3.49 -0.20 -38.85
CA LYS A 48 2.78 1.10 -38.89
C LYS A 48 1.55 1.03 -39.81
N SER A 49 0.42 1.60 -39.39
CA SER A 49 -0.64 2.11 -40.27
C SER A 49 -1.73 2.92 -39.51
N PRO A 50 -2.54 3.76 -40.18
CA PRO A 50 -2.49 5.20 -39.92
C PRO A 50 -3.77 5.84 -39.35
N ARG A 51 -3.52 7.05 -38.84
CA ARG A 51 -4.39 8.14 -38.38
C ARG A 51 -5.51 8.48 -39.38
N LYS A 52 -6.76 8.52 -38.91
CA LYS A 52 -7.88 9.23 -39.57
C LYS A 52 -8.36 10.39 -38.70
N THR A 53 -8.24 11.58 -39.26
CA THR A 53 -8.85 12.84 -38.82
C THR A 53 -10.25 12.96 -39.40
N ALA A 54 -11.23 13.40 -38.61
CA ALA A 54 -12.48 13.95 -39.13
C ALA A 54 -12.92 15.16 -38.27
N SER A 55 -13.06 16.27 -38.97
CA SER A 55 -13.62 17.57 -38.61
C SER A 55 -15.16 17.57 -38.64
N MET A 56 -15.82 18.40 -37.82
CA MET A 56 -17.05 19.18 -38.15
C MET A 56 -17.20 20.35 -37.14
N SER A 57 -17.14 21.61 -37.59
CA SER A 57 -18.26 22.58 -37.82
C SER A 57 -19.13 22.89 -36.58
N THR A 58 -19.02 24.05 -35.90
CA THR A 58 -19.45 25.46 -36.17
C THR A 58 -20.86 25.87 -35.69
N SER A 59 -20.88 26.96 -34.89
CA SER A 59 -21.91 28.03 -34.73
C SER A 59 -23.14 27.78 -33.83
N PRO A 60 -23.89 28.84 -33.36
CA PRO A 60 -23.47 30.17 -32.87
C PRO A 60 -24.25 30.70 -31.62
N SER A 61 -23.74 31.82 -31.06
CA SER A 61 -24.41 32.94 -30.36
C SER A 61 -25.50 32.72 -29.30
N LYS A 62 -25.28 33.27 -28.10
CA LYS A 62 -26.30 34.08 -27.38
C LYS A 62 -25.66 35.20 -26.54
N ARG A 63 -26.07 36.42 -26.89
CA ARG A 63 -25.84 37.71 -26.23
C ARG A 63 -26.63 37.76 -24.92
N GLY A 64 -26.02 38.25 -23.85
CA GLY A 64 -26.69 38.57 -22.59
C GLY A 64 -25.91 39.67 -21.87
N SER A 65 -26.45 40.88 -21.94
CA SER A 65 -25.90 42.10 -21.34
C SER A 65 -26.20 42.17 -19.84
N SER A 66 -25.28 42.76 -19.06
CA SER A 66 -25.51 43.82 -18.04
C SER A 66 -24.88 43.65 -16.66
N SER A 67 -24.42 44.80 -16.17
CA SER A 67 -23.97 45.20 -14.82
C SER A 67 -22.49 44.96 -14.44
N THR A 68 -21.69 45.93 -14.87
CA THR A 68 -20.40 46.33 -14.30
C THR A 68 -20.60 46.81 -12.86
N ASN A 69 -20.35 45.94 -11.88
CA ASN A 69 -19.92 46.34 -10.55
C ASN A 69 -18.42 46.04 -10.45
N SER A 70 -17.60 47.03 -10.73
CA SER A 70 -16.14 46.94 -10.50
C SER A 70 -15.90 46.57 -9.05
N PRO A 71 -15.28 45.41 -8.74
CA PRO A 71 -14.84 45.12 -7.40
C PRO A 71 -13.78 46.16 -7.05
N ARG A 72 -14.06 47.02 -6.07
CA ARG A 72 -13.01 47.79 -5.40
C ARG A 72 -11.97 46.77 -4.92
N THR A 73 -10.77 46.81 -5.53
CA THR A 73 -9.61 46.14 -4.99
C THR A 73 -9.45 46.62 -3.55
N PRO A 74 -9.52 45.72 -2.55
CA PRO A 74 -9.27 46.10 -1.17
C PRO A 74 -7.86 46.68 -1.13
N ARG A 75 -7.76 47.94 -0.71
CA ARG A 75 -6.51 48.55 -0.24
C ARG A 75 -5.84 47.52 0.66
N ALA A 76 -4.56 47.21 0.44
CA ALA A 76 -3.80 46.19 1.18
C ALA A 76 -3.84 46.49 2.69
N GLY A 77 -4.92 46.06 3.33
CA GLY A 77 -5.12 46.08 4.76
C GLY A 77 -4.22 45.03 5.38
N ASN A 78 -3.98 45.17 6.67
CA ASN A 78 -3.23 44.18 7.43
C ASN A 78 -3.80 42.78 7.11
N PRO A 79 -2.96 41.79 6.73
CA PRO A 79 -3.41 40.42 6.42
C PRO A 79 -4.16 39.74 7.59
N VAL A 80 -4.08 40.33 8.78
CA VAL A 80 -4.81 39.95 10.01
C VAL A 80 -6.33 40.17 9.89
N ASP A 81 -6.78 41.07 9.01
CA ASP A 81 -8.20 41.43 8.85
C ASP A 81 -8.89 40.65 7.72
N TYR A 82 -8.30 39.55 7.23
CA TYR A 82 -8.96 38.73 6.22
C TYR A 82 -10.31 38.22 6.71
N LYS A 83 -11.38 38.62 6.02
CA LYS A 83 -12.73 38.12 6.24
C LYS A 83 -13.13 37.17 5.13
N PHE A 84 -13.58 35.98 5.50
CA PHE A 84 -14.11 35.00 4.55
C PHE A 84 -15.27 35.64 3.78
N ASN A 85 -15.22 35.67 2.46
CA ASN A 85 -16.33 36.16 1.62
C ASN A 85 -17.16 35.01 1.01
N PHE A 86 -16.96 33.77 1.46
CA PHE A 86 -17.59 32.55 0.94
C PHE A 86 -17.90 31.54 2.06
N GLY A 87 -18.71 30.52 1.73
CA GLY A 87 -19.00 29.37 2.60
C GLY A 87 -19.76 29.71 3.89
N LYS A 88 -19.77 28.75 4.83
CA LYS A 88 -20.50 28.83 6.11
C LYS A 88 -19.97 29.94 7.04
N HIS A 89 -18.72 30.36 6.87
CA HIS A 89 -18.06 31.37 7.70
C HIS A 89 -17.99 32.75 7.04
N LYS A 90 -18.83 33.03 6.02
CA LYS A 90 -18.87 34.32 5.33
C LYS A 90 -19.05 35.49 6.33
N GLY A 91 -18.20 36.51 6.20
CA GLY A 91 -18.14 37.71 7.04
C GLY A 91 -17.24 37.59 8.27
N LYS A 92 -16.85 36.38 8.67
CA LYS A 92 -15.98 36.14 9.84
C LYS A 92 -14.51 36.33 9.49
N SER A 93 -13.73 36.83 10.45
CA SER A 93 -12.27 36.95 10.30
C SER A 93 -11.58 35.59 10.37
N ILE A 94 -10.36 35.49 9.83
CA ILE A 94 -9.59 34.23 9.87
C ILE A 94 -9.33 33.74 11.31
N SER A 95 -9.23 34.66 12.27
CA SER A 95 -9.05 34.37 13.70
C SER A 95 -10.34 33.90 14.40
N GLU A 96 -11.52 34.28 13.90
CA GLU A 96 -12.83 33.87 14.44
C GLU A 96 -13.28 32.49 13.93
N VAL A 97 -12.61 31.96 12.92
CA VAL A 97 -12.96 30.70 12.28
C VAL A 97 -12.17 29.55 12.91
N PRO A 98 -12.84 28.44 13.29
CA PRO A 98 -12.15 27.27 13.84
C PRO A 98 -11.05 26.77 12.91
N TRP A 99 -9.92 26.35 13.51
CA TRP A 99 -8.78 25.83 12.75
C TRP A 99 -9.14 24.64 11.84
N SER A 100 -10.12 23.83 12.25
CA SER A 100 -10.63 22.72 11.44
C SER A 100 -11.21 23.17 10.10
N TYR A 101 -11.90 24.31 10.04
CA TYR A 101 -12.46 24.84 8.80
C TYR A 101 -11.37 25.42 7.88
N ILE A 102 -10.37 26.08 8.46
CA ILE A 102 -9.22 26.58 7.71
C ILE A 102 -8.45 25.40 7.08
N ARG A 103 -8.25 24.32 7.84
CA ARG A 103 -7.64 23.08 7.35
C ARG A 103 -8.44 22.46 6.21
N TRP A 104 -9.76 22.35 6.35
CA TRP A 104 -10.64 21.89 5.27
C TRP A 104 -10.49 22.73 3.98
N CYS A 105 -10.36 24.06 4.09
CA CYS A 105 -10.10 24.91 2.91
C CYS A 105 -8.75 24.61 2.23
N ILE A 106 -7.73 24.17 2.97
CA ILE A 106 -6.45 23.75 2.41
C ILE A 106 -6.63 22.41 1.69
N ASP A 107 -7.26 21.44 2.35
CA ASP A 107 -7.41 20.06 1.88
C ASP A 107 -8.28 19.98 0.60
N GLU A 108 -9.37 20.74 0.52
CA GLU A 108 -10.24 20.82 -0.67
C GLU A 108 -9.68 21.70 -1.80
N GLY A 109 -8.44 22.19 -1.66
CA GLY A 109 -7.82 23.05 -2.67
C GLY A 109 -8.49 24.42 -2.84
N VAL A 110 -9.36 24.84 -1.91
CA VAL A 110 -9.99 26.17 -1.94
C VAL A 110 -8.92 27.26 -1.88
N VAL A 111 -7.87 27.04 -1.09
CA VAL A 111 -6.72 27.93 -0.97
C VAL A 111 -5.94 28.06 -2.28
N ALA A 112 -5.83 26.99 -3.08
CA ALA A 112 -5.13 27.03 -4.37
C ALA A 112 -5.85 27.92 -5.40
N ASN A 113 -7.19 27.92 -5.35
CA ASN A 113 -8.02 28.73 -6.24
C ASN A 113 -8.12 30.21 -5.79
N ARG A 114 -7.62 30.54 -4.60
CA ARG A 114 -7.86 31.82 -3.93
C ARG A 114 -6.60 32.39 -3.29
N LEU A 115 -5.89 33.18 -4.08
CA LEU A 115 -4.63 33.80 -3.67
C LEU A 115 -4.78 34.67 -2.41
N ASP A 116 -5.92 35.34 -2.26
CA ASP A 116 -6.25 36.16 -1.09
C ASP A 116 -6.33 35.33 0.21
N LEU A 117 -6.98 34.17 0.13
CA LEU A 117 -7.07 33.22 1.24
C LEU A 117 -5.70 32.59 1.54
N LYS A 118 -4.91 32.27 0.51
CA LYS A 118 -3.56 31.71 0.68
C LYS A 118 -2.65 32.61 1.51
N VAL A 119 -2.56 33.89 1.15
CA VAL A 119 -1.76 34.88 1.88
C VAL A 119 -2.23 35.01 3.33
N ALA A 120 -3.54 35.05 3.56
CA ALA A 120 -4.10 35.13 4.90
C ALA A 120 -3.79 33.89 5.76
N VAL A 121 -3.89 32.69 5.19
CA VAL A 121 -3.58 31.42 5.87
C VAL A 121 -2.10 31.31 6.23
N GLU A 122 -1.20 31.72 5.32
CA GLU A 122 0.25 31.72 5.57
C GLU A 122 0.63 32.67 6.72
N GLU A 123 0.08 33.89 6.74
CA GLU A 123 0.35 34.85 7.81
C GLU A 123 -0.25 34.40 9.15
N PHE A 124 -1.46 33.83 9.15
CA PHE A 124 -2.08 33.28 10.35
C PHE A 124 -1.26 32.13 10.95
N GLN A 125 -0.68 31.26 10.12
CA GLN A 125 0.23 30.19 10.57
C GLN A 125 1.52 30.76 11.18
N LYS A 126 2.08 31.82 10.57
CA LYS A 126 3.26 32.51 11.08
C LYS A 126 3.01 33.14 12.45
N GLN A 127 1.86 33.77 12.64
CA GLN A 127 1.45 34.35 13.92
C GLN A 127 1.28 33.29 15.02
N LYS A 128 0.69 32.13 14.71
CA LYS A 128 0.59 31.01 15.68
C LYS A 128 1.96 30.47 16.11
N ARG A 129 2.94 30.44 15.20
CA ARG A 129 4.32 30.05 15.52
C ARG A 129 5.03 31.07 16.40
N LEU A 130 4.71 32.35 16.26
CA LEU A 130 5.29 33.42 17.08
C LEU A 130 4.58 33.60 18.43
N GLY A 131 3.27 33.34 18.49
CA GLY A 131 2.47 33.48 19.72
C GLY A 131 2.60 32.32 20.71
N SER A 132 3.37 31.27 20.39
CA SER A 132 3.57 30.11 21.28
C SER A 132 4.81 30.22 22.18
N THR A 133 5.57 31.32 22.13
CA THR A 133 6.80 31.51 22.93
C THR A 133 6.65 32.41 24.16
N SER A 134 5.46 32.96 24.46
CA SER A 134 5.26 33.83 25.63
C SER A 134 4.16 33.33 26.57
N SER A 135 4.50 32.38 27.44
CA SER A 135 4.10 32.32 28.87
C SER A 135 4.21 30.91 29.44
N SER A 136 5.37 30.59 30.00
CA SER A 136 5.41 29.65 31.11
C SER A 136 6.45 30.12 32.14
N PRO A 137 6.04 30.52 33.36
CA PRO A 137 6.96 30.93 34.39
C PRO A 137 7.76 29.71 34.87
N ARG A 138 9.07 29.79 34.61
CA ARG A 138 10.11 28.84 34.99
C ARG A 138 10.14 28.69 36.52
N LYS A 139 9.56 27.61 37.06
CA LYS A 139 9.87 27.15 38.41
C LYS A 139 11.25 26.50 38.39
N THR A 140 12.19 27.14 39.07
CA THR A 140 13.51 26.63 39.42
C THR A 140 13.33 25.36 40.25
N GLN A 141 13.77 24.21 39.73
CA GLN A 141 14.04 23.03 40.56
C GLN A 141 15.47 22.59 40.39
N THR A 142 16.07 22.47 41.55
CA THR A 142 17.45 22.19 41.88
C THR A 142 17.81 20.74 41.53
N THR A 143 18.99 20.62 40.94
CA THR A 143 19.85 19.43 40.80
C THR A 143 19.61 18.28 41.77
N THR A 144 19.53 17.06 41.24
CA THR A 144 20.12 15.87 41.86
C THR A 144 20.71 15.02 40.74
N ALA A 145 22.04 14.93 40.76
CA ALA A 145 22.84 14.13 39.86
C ALA A 145 22.64 12.64 40.19
N LEU A 146 22.39 11.80 39.18
CA LEU A 146 22.73 10.38 39.28
C LEU A 146 23.01 9.77 37.89
N ARG A 147 24.29 9.48 37.70
CA ARG A 147 24.87 8.36 36.94
C ARG A 147 24.65 8.34 35.42
N ALA A 148 25.57 9.02 34.74
CA ALA A 148 25.89 8.77 33.34
C ALA A 148 26.65 7.44 33.20
N SER A 149 26.04 6.48 32.51
CA SER A 149 26.75 5.43 31.78
C SER A 149 26.71 5.82 30.31
N THR A 150 27.70 6.60 29.91
CA THR A 150 27.95 7.04 28.53
C THR A 150 28.40 5.85 27.69
N SER A 151 27.43 5.18 27.05
CA SER A 151 27.70 4.51 25.78
C SER A 151 27.80 5.59 24.73
N THR A 152 29.01 6.07 24.48
CA THR A 152 29.38 7.00 23.41
C THR A 152 29.29 6.28 22.05
N ALA A 153 28.10 5.79 21.69
CA ALA A 153 27.80 5.46 20.31
C ALA A 153 27.67 6.80 19.59
N ALA A 154 28.58 7.06 18.65
CA ALA A 154 28.55 8.24 17.81
C ALA A 154 27.11 8.45 17.31
N ALA A 155 26.54 9.62 17.64
CA ALA A 155 25.20 9.96 17.21
C ALA A 155 25.22 10.04 15.68
N GLU A 156 24.80 8.96 15.03
CA GLU A 156 24.60 8.92 13.59
C GLU A 156 23.74 10.14 13.20
N PRO A 157 24.16 10.93 12.20
CA PRO A 157 23.41 12.11 11.80
C PRO A 157 21.98 11.70 11.44
N LEU A 158 21.00 12.32 12.09
CA LEU A 158 19.59 12.03 11.87
C LEU A 158 19.22 12.39 10.43
N LEU A 159 19.14 11.37 9.57
CA LEU A 159 18.68 11.52 8.19
C LEU A 159 17.26 12.09 8.16
N SER A 160 16.99 12.95 7.17
CA SER A 160 15.64 13.42 6.91
C SER A 160 14.71 12.28 6.47
N ILE A 161 13.40 12.47 6.59
CA ILE A 161 12.39 11.49 6.13
C ILE A 161 12.61 11.14 4.66
N ASP A 162 12.88 12.13 3.81
CA ASP A 162 13.10 11.91 2.38
C ASP A 162 14.40 11.15 2.08
N GLN A 163 15.46 11.43 2.84
CA GLN A 163 16.72 10.69 2.74
C GLN A 163 16.54 9.21 3.13
N ARG A 164 15.81 8.93 4.22
CA ARG A 164 15.49 7.55 4.65
C ARG A 164 14.67 6.81 3.59
N ARG A 165 13.67 7.46 3.00
CA ARG A 165 12.88 6.90 1.88
C ARG A 165 13.74 6.57 0.67
N ALA A 166 14.62 7.49 0.27
CA ALA A 166 15.53 7.27 -0.85
C ALA A 166 16.48 6.10 -0.59
N GLN A 167 17.04 5.99 0.63
CA GLN A 167 17.90 4.88 1.02
C GLN A 167 17.15 3.54 0.99
N LEU A 168 15.91 3.50 1.47
CA LEU A 168 15.07 2.30 1.41
C LEU A 168 14.80 1.88 -0.04
N LYS A 169 14.43 2.81 -0.92
CA LYS A 169 14.21 2.53 -2.35
C LYS A 169 15.46 2.05 -3.10
N GLN A 170 16.65 2.31 -2.58
CA GLN A 170 17.91 1.75 -3.10
C GLN A 170 18.19 0.34 -2.55
N THR A 171 17.67 0.01 -1.37
CA THR A 171 17.96 -1.24 -0.67
C THR A 171 16.98 -2.35 -1.07
N ILE A 172 15.70 -2.02 -1.28
CA ILE A 172 14.66 -2.96 -1.67
C ILE A 172 14.01 -2.55 -2.99
N SER A 173 13.43 -3.51 -3.71
CA SER A 173 12.73 -3.22 -4.97
C SER A 173 11.59 -2.22 -4.75
N GLU A 174 11.43 -1.27 -5.68
CA GLU A 174 10.43 -0.19 -5.56
C GLU A 174 9.01 -0.71 -5.34
N TRP A 175 8.60 -1.73 -6.12
CA TRP A 175 7.26 -2.32 -5.98
C TRP A 175 7.03 -2.93 -4.58
N LEU A 176 8.06 -3.53 -3.97
CA LEU A 176 7.97 -4.15 -2.65
C LEU A 176 7.88 -3.10 -1.56
N TYR A 177 8.64 -2.00 -1.71
CA TYR A 177 8.53 -0.83 -0.84
C TYR A 177 7.11 -0.26 -0.86
N ASP A 178 6.55 -0.03 -2.05
CA ASP A 178 5.23 0.57 -2.21
C ASP A 178 4.12 -0.31 -1.60
N GLU A 179 4.17 -1.64 -1.82
CA GLU A 179 3.19 -2.55 -1.21
C GLU A 179 3.33 -2.64 0.32
N CYS A 180 4.55 -2.74 0.85
CA CYS A 180 4.74 -2.76 2.31
C CYS A 180 4.29 -1.44 2.96
N LEU A 181 4.54 -0.31 2.31
CA LEU A 181 4.08 0.99 2.78
C LEU A 181 2.55 1.06 2.75
N ALA A 182 1.90 0.62 1.67
CA ALA A 182 0.44 0.58 1.56
C ALA A 182 -0.20 -0.25 2.69
N VAL A 183 0.40 -1.37 3.07
CA VAL A 183 -0.05 -2.20 4.20
C VAL A 183 0.04 -1.46 5.53
N LEU A 184 1.12 -0.69 5.75
CA LEU A 184 1.27 0.14 6.95
C LEU A 184 0.31 1.34 6.98
N GLU A 185 -0.17 1.79 5.82
CA GLU A 185 -1.12 2.91 5.69
C GLU A 185 -2.59 2.44 5.78
N ALA A 186 -2.90 1.22 5.36
CA ALA A 186 -4.27 0.70 5.26
C ALA A 186 -5.00 0.54 6.61
N GLY A 187 -4.28 0.49 7.73
CA GLY A 187 -4.85 0.31 9.07
C GLY A 187 -5.18 1.60 9.82
N GLU A 188 -4.93 2.77 9.24
CA GLU A 188 -4.79 4.01 10.01
C GLU A 188 -5.72 5.14 9.58
N TYR A 189 -6.53 5.64 10.52
CA TYR A 189 -7.35 6.84 10.33
C TYR A 189 -6.50 8.10 10.51
N ASP A 190 -5.68 8.41 9.50
CA ASP A 190 -4.75 9.56 9.56
C ASP A 190 -5.44 10.92 9.61
N PHE A 191 -6.72 11.00 9.21
CA PHE A 191 -7.43 12.27 9.03
C PHE A 191 -7.61 13.10 10.32
N MET A 192 -7.56 12.46 11.50
CA MET A 192 -7.73 13.16 12.78
C MET A 192 -6.40 13.58 13.45
N MET A 193 -5.26 13.25 12.85
CA MET A 193 -3.96 13.50 13.48
C MET A 193 -3.43 14.92 13.25
N SER A 194 -2.71 15.42 14.26
CA SER A 194 -1.88 16.62 14.15
C SER A 194 -0.66 16.36 13.27
N ASN A 195 -0.04 17.43 12.74
CA ASN A 195 1.16 17.29 11.90
C ASN A 195 2.33 16.64 12.64
N SER A 196 2.46 16.86 13.95
CA SER A 196 3.49 16.21 14.77
C SER A 196 3.24 14.71 14.87
N GLN A 197 1.99 14.30 15.12
CA GLN A 197 1.61 12.88 15.15
C GLN A 197 1.80 12.20 13.80
N LEU A 198 1.43 12.87 12.70
CA LEU A 198 1.63 12.33 11.35
C LEU A 198 3.13 12.13 11.05
N ARG A 199 3.97 13.07 11.46
CA ARG A 199 5.43 12.96 11.33
C ARG A 199 5.98 11.80 12.14
N GLU A 200 5.53 11.64 13.39
CA GLU A 200 5.92 10.54 14.27
C GLU A 200 5.53 9.18 13.66
N ARG A 201 4.29 9.04 13.19
CA ARG A 201 3.85 7.83 12.47
C ARG A 201 4.65 7.55 11.22
N THR A 202 4.98 8.60 10.44
CA THR A 202 5.84 8.43 9.26
C THR A 202 7.20 7.88 9.65
N LEU A 203 7.79 8.35 10.75
CA LEU A 203 9.07 7.85 11.25
C LEU A 203 8.97 6.40 11.74
N GLU A 204 7.87 6.04 12.42
CA GLU A 204 7.59 4.67 12.86
C GLU A 204 7.44 3.71 11.66
N ARG A 205 6.68 4.11 10.62
CA ARG A 205 6.53 3.32 9.38
C ARG A 205 7.88 3.11 8.70
N LEU A 206 8.72 4.14 8.63
CA LEU A 206 10.07 4.02 8.06
C LEU A 206 10.96 3.08 8.86
N GLU A 207 10.89 3.13 10.19
CA GLU A 207 11.63 2.20 11.05
C GLU A 207 11.22 0.75 10.81
N LYS A 208 9.91 0.48 10.66
CA LYS A 208 9.39 -0.84 10.32
C LYS A 208 9.90 -1.32 8.95
N LEU A 209 9.92 -0.44 7.94
CA LEU A 209 10.45 -0.75 6.62
C LEU A 209 11.98 -0.99 6.64
N GLU A 210 12.74 -0.21 7.40
CA GLU A 210 14.18 -0.40 7.58
C GLU A 210 14.51 -1.72 8.28
N LYS A 211 13.72 -2.09 9.30
CA LYS A 211 13.82 -3.40 9.95
C LYS A 211 13.53 -4.53 8.96
N MET A 212 12.48 -4.39 8.14
CA MET A 212 12.14 -5.35 7.09
C MET A 212 13.24 -5.46 6.03
N ALA A 213 13.80 -4.34 5.56
CA ALA A 213 14.86 -4.31 4.56
C ALA A 213 16.14 -5.04 5.02
N LYS A 214 16.40 -5.09 6.33
CA LYS A 214 17.52 -5.83 6.94
C LYS A 214 17.22 -7.31 7.20
N SER A 215 15.96 -7.74 7.06
CA SER A 215 15.53 -9.11 7.30
C SER A 215 15.70 -9.99 6.04
N ASP A 216 15.31 -11.27 6.14
CA ASP A 216 15.25 -12.17 4.99
C ASP A 216 13.97 -11.99 4.14
N PHE A 217 13.03 -11.15 4.56
CA PHE A 217 11.76 -10.96 3.84
C PHE A 217 11.94 -10.53 2.37
N PRO A 218 12.76 -9.51 2.02
CA PRO A 218 12.99 -9.16 0.62
C PRO A 218 13.62 -10.29 -0.22
N LYS A 219 14.37 -11.20 0.41
CA LYS A 219 15.07 -12.30 -0.28
C LYS A 219 14.11 -13.41 -0.74
N GLN A 220 12.87 -13.41 -0.26
CA GLN A 220 11.84 -14.39 -0.65
C GLN A 220 11.31 -14.14 -2.07
N TYR A 221 11.58 -12.97 -2.65
CA TYR A 221 11.08 -12.58 -3.96
C TYR A 221 12.17 -12.71 -5.03
N PRO A 222 11.92 -13.43 -6.14
CA PRO A 222 12.79 -13.34 -7.30
C PRO A 222 12.73 -11.94 -7.91
N LEU A 223 13.62 -11.63 -8.86
CA LEU A 223 13.49 -10.40 -9.63
C LEU A 223 12.15 -10.38 -10.39
N ARG A 224 11.40 -9.29 -10.23
CA ARG A 224 10.17 -9.06 -10.98
C ARG A 224 10.54 -8.76 -12.44
N PRO A 225 9.93 -9.45 -13.43
CA PRO A 225 10.13 -9.13 -14.84
C PRO A 225 9.82 -7.65 -15.12
N PRO A 226 10.60 -6.97 -15.97
CA PRO A 226 10.30 -5.61 -16.38
C PRO A 226 8.92 -5.53 -17.03
N ALA A 227 8.20 -4.43 -16.86
CA ALA A 227 6.85 -4.22 -17.40
C ALA A 227 6.76 -4.33 -18.93
N THR A 228 7.89 -4.26 -19.64
CA THR A 228 7.99 -4.48 -21.08
C THR A 228 7.80 -5.95 -21.49
N TYR A 229 8.05 -6.89 -20.58
CA TYR A 229 7.83 -8.31 -20.81
C TYR A 229 6.39 -8.65 -20.48
N THR A 230 5.60 -8.96 -21.50
CA THR A 230 4.20 -9.33 -21.37
C THR A 230 3.96 -10.72 -21.94
N LEU A 231 3.02 -11.45 -21.35
CA LEU A 231 2.58 -12.73 -21.91
C LEU A 231 1.86 -12.50 -23.24
N PRO A 232 2.11 -13.33 -24.27
CA PRO A 232 1.51 -13.17 -25.58
C PRO A 232 -0.02 -13.30 -25.52
N GLU A 233 -0.74 -12.22 -25.80
CA GLU A 233 -2.20 -12.16 -25.67
C GLU A 233 -2.95 -13.13 -26.59
N SER A 234 -2.33 -13.52 -27.72
CA SER A 234 -2.90 -14.47 -28.67
C SER A 234 -2.84 -15.92 -28.18
N SER A 235 -1.97 -16.23 -27.21
CA SER A 235 -1.73 -17.58 -26.73
C SER A 235 -2.95 -18.23 -26.08
N LYS A 236 -3.16 -19.51 -26.39
CA LYS A 236 -4.25 -20.29 -25.81
C LYS A 236 -4.02 -20.56 -24.32
N SER A 237 -2.82 -20.98 -23.91
CA SER A 237 -2.50 -21.24 -22.50
C SER A 237 -2.62 -19.99 -21.62
N VAL A 238 -2.14 -18.84 -22.11
CA VAL A 238 -2.23 -17.55 -21.40
C VAL A 238 -3.69 -17.11 -21.25
N LYS A 239 -4.51 -17.21 -22.31
CA LYS A 239 -5.95 -16.90 -22.24
C LYS A 239 -6.66 -17.78 -21.22
N GLU A 240 -6.32 -19.06 -21.18
CA GLU A 240 -6.91 -20.00 -20.23
C GLU A 240 -6.50 -19.67 -18.78
N LEU A 241 -5.22 -19.38 -18.53
CA LEU A 241 -4.76 -18.91 -17.22
C LEU A 241 -5.54 -17.67 -16.77
N ARG A 242 -5.66 -16.66 -17.63
CA ARG A 242 -6.41 -15.41 -17.35
C ARG A 242 -7.89 -15.67 -17.11
N ARG A 243 -8.50 -16.61 -17.83
CA ARG A 243 -9.89 -17.04 -17.63
C ARG A 243 -10.09 -17.74 -16.29
N VAL A 244 -9.10 -18.52 -15.84
CA VAL A 244 -9.12 -19.12 -14.50
C VAL A 244 -8.97 -18.02 -13.46
N LEU A 245 -7.95 -17.16 -13.58
CA LEU A 245 -7.68 -16.05 -12.66
C LEU A 245 -8.83 -15.03 -12.56
N SER A 246 -9.59 -14.79 -13.63
CA SER A 246 -10.74 -13.88 -13.59
C SER A 246 -11.87 -14.36 -12.67
N LYS A 247 -11.89 -15.66 -12.34
CA LYS A 247 -12.83 -16.26 -11.37
C LYS A 247 -12.35 -16.17 -9.92
N CYS A 248 -11.14 -15.66 -9.68
CA CYS A 248 -10.61 -15.52 -8.33
C CYS A 248 -11.53 -14.62 -7.49
N PRO A 249 -12.11 -15.12 -6.38
CA PRO A 249 -13.00 -14.35 -5.52
C PRO A 249 -12.29 -13.16 -4.89
N ASN A 250 -12.98 -12.03 -4.77
CA ASN A 250 -12.39 -10.84 -4.15
C ASN A 250 -12.84 -10.70 -2.69
N VAL A 251 -12.07 -11.30 -1.78
CA VAL A 251 -12.30 -11.33 -0.33
C VAL A 251 -11.30 -10.48 0.46
N CYS A 252 -10.23 -10.03 -0.17
CA CYS A 252 -9.22 -9.18 0.47
C CYS A 252 -9.82 -7.83 0.90
N GLY A 253 -9.74 -7.52 2.21
CA GLY A 253 -10.24 -6.26 2.79
C GLY A 253 -11.77 -6.08 2.75
N SER A 254 -12.51 -7.08 2.29
CA SER A 254 -13.97 -7.02 2.19
C SER A 254 -14.61 -7.55 3.47
N PHE A 255 -15.52 -6.77 4.06
CA PHE A 255 -16.41 -7.23 5.13
C PHE A 255 -17.60 -8.06 4.62
N ARG A 256 -17.68 -8.30 3.31
CA ARG A 256 -18.78 -9.02 2.67
C ARG A 256 -18.50 -10.52 2.68
N ASP A 257 -19.50 -11.30 3.06
CA ASP A 257 -19.50 -12.74 2.86
C ASP A 257 -19.38 -13.12 1.38
N PRO A 258 -18.49 -14.05 1.01
CA PRO A 258 -18.38 -14.55 -0.36
C PRO A 258 -19.68 -15.18 -0.86
N THR A 259 -19.98 -15.09 -2.15
CA THR A 259 -21.16 -15.78 -2.72
C THR A 259 -20.99 -17.31 -2.69
N GLU A 260 -22.07 -18.07 -2.84
CA GLU A 260 -22.01 -19.54 -2.91
C GLU A 260 -21.17 -20.05 -4.09
N GLU A 261 -21.09 -19.27 -5.19
CA GLU A 261 -20.23 -19.56 -6.33
C GLU A 261 -18.75 -19.30 -6.00
N GLU A 262 -18.46 -18.22 -5.26
CA GLU A 262 -17.10 -17.88 -4.82
C GLU A 262 -16.58 -18.87 -3.78
N LYS A 263 -17.43 -19.33 -2.86
CA LYS A 263 -17.09 -20.34 -1.85
C LYS A 263 -16.55 -21.64 -2.45
N LYS A 264 -16.89 -21.98 -3.69
CA LYS A 264 -16.33 -23.14 -4.40
C LYS A 264 -14.83 -23.03 -4.63
N TYR A 265 -14.29 -21.82 -4.65
CA TYR A 265 -12.87 -21.55 -4.87
C TYR A 265 -12.13 -21.22 -3.58
N LEU A 266 -12.81 -21.18 -2.43
CA LEU A 266 -12.27 -20.73 -1.15
C LEU A 266 -12.35 -21.81 -0.08
N VAL A 267 -11.42 -21.73 0.86
CA VAL A 267 -11.46 -22.45 2.13
C VAL A 267 -11.49 -21.41 3.23
N PHE A 268 -12.51 -21.47 4.08
CA PHE A 268 -12.64 -20.62 5.24
C PHE A 268 -11.82 -21.19 6.40
N HIS A 269 -11.03 -20.32 7.02
CA HIS A 269 -10.27 -20.61 8.22
C HIS A 269 -10.69 -19.65 9.32
N SER A 270 -10.71 -20.16 10.54
CA SER A 270 -10.90 -19.37 11.74
C SER A 270 -9.96 -19.90 12.79
N ASP A 271 -9.15 -19.04 13.40
CA ASP A 271 -8.43 -19.46 14.59
C ASP A 271 -9.39 -19.48 15.78
N GLY A 272 -9.38 -20.57 16.55
CA GLY A 272 -10.25 -20.70 17.72
C GLY A 272 -9.80 -19.85 18.91
N PHE A 273 -8.64 -19.19 18.82
CA PHE A 273 -8.01 -18.48 19.93
C PHE A 273 -8.12 -16.96 19.81
N SER A 274 -7.77 -16.39 18.67
CA SER A 274 -7.88 -14.96 18.41
C SER A 274 -9.23 -14.58 17.80
N GLY A 275 -9.98 -15.56 17.29
CA GLY A 275 -11.22 -15.35 16.53
C GLY A 275 -10.95 -14.76 15.16
N LYS A 276 -9.70 -14.75 14.69
CA LYS A 276 -9.38 -14.21 13.37
C LYS A 276 -9.87 -15.18 12.31
N GLU A 277 -10.61 -14.63 11.36
CA GLU A 277 -11.14 -15.35 10.21
C GLU A 277 -10.38 -14.93 8.96
N TRP A 278 -10.10 -15.88 8.07
CA TRP A 278 -9.48 -15.61 6.78
C TRP A 278 -9.86 -16.67 5.75
N TYR A 279 -9.65 -16.35 4.49
CA TYR A 279 -9.88 -17.27 3.38
C TYR A 279 -8.55 -17.62 2.70
N THR A 280 -8.41 -18.87 2.29
CA THR A 280 -7.41 -19.28 1.29
C THR A 280 -8.14 -19.80 0.06
N ILE A 281 -7.42 -19.98 -1.05
CA ILE A 281 -8.00 -20.70 -2.18
C ILE A 281 -8.15 -22.20 -1.88
N SER A 282 -9.11 -22.85 -2.52
CA SER A 282 -9.28 -24.31 -2.51
C SER A 282 -8.16 -25.03 -3.25
N GLU A 283 -7.83 -26.25 -2.81
CA GLU A 283 -6.82 -27.10 -3.44
C GLU A 283 -7.15 -27.39 -4.92
N ASP A 284 -8.42 -27.61 -5.25
CA ASP A 284 -8.88 -27.85 -6.64
C ASP A 284 -8.62 -26.64 -7.54
N TYR A 285 -8.88 -25.44 -7.03
CA TYR A 285 -8.62 -24.21 -7.77
C TYR A 285 -7.12 -23.95 -7.91
N GLU A 286 -6.34 -24.16 -6.85
CA GLU A 286 -4.88 -24.09 -6.88
C GLU A 286 -4.28 -25.07 -7.90
N ALA A 287 -4.75 -26.31 -7.92
CA ALA A 287 -4.34 -27.33 -8.88
C ALA A 287 -4.68 -26.93 -10.33
N THR A 288 -5.82 -26.26 -10.53
CA THR A 288 -6.22 -25.71 -11.83
C THR A 288 -5.25 -24.61 -12.29
N ILE A 289 -4.91 -23.67 -11.42
CA ILE A 289 -3.92 -22.62 -11.71
C ILE A 289 -2.56 -23.25 -12.05
N LYS A 290 -2.07 -24.19 -11.22
CA LYS A 290 -0.81 -24.90 -11.45
C LYS A 290 -0.77 -25.64 -12.79
N ARG A 291 -1.91 -26.18 -13.25
CA ARG A 291 -2.03 -26.80 -14.58
C ARG A 291 -1.88 -25.77 -15.69
N CYS A 292 -2.62 -24.66 -15.63
CA CYS A 292 -2.51 -23.58 -16.62
C CYS A 292 -1.09 -23.02 -16.71
N LEU A 293 -0.42 -22.89 -15.57
CA LEU A 293 0.96 -22.44 -15.49
C LEU A 293 1.94 -23.40 -16.21
N LYS A 294 1.76 -24.73 -16.04
CA LYS A 294 2.52 -25.74 -16.81
C LYS A 294 2.22 -25.68 -18.31
N ASP A 295 0.98 -25.38 -18.70
CA ASP A 295 0.62 -25.22 -20.10
C ASP A 295 1.31 -23.98 -20.72
N VAL A 296 1.42 -22.87 -19.97
CA VAL A 296 2.18 -21.68 -20.38
C VAL A 296 3.66 -21.99 -20.55
N GLU A 297 4.24 -22.74 -19.61
CA GLU A 297 5.64 -23.21 -19.70
C GLU A 297 5.88 -24.08 -20.92
N LYS A 298 4.96 -25.02 -21.21
CA LYS A 298 5.07 -25.90 -22.37
C LYS A 298 4.97 -25.13 -23.68
N GLU A 299 4.15 -24.09 -23.75
CA GLU A 299 3.93 -23.31 -24.97
C GLU A 299 5.01 -22.24 -25.20
N HIS A 300 5.51 -21.59 -24.13
CA HIS A 300 6.37 -20.39 -24.21
C HIS A 300 7.68 -20.48 -23.42
N GLY A 301 7.93 -21.58 -22.72
CA GLY A 301 9.13 -21.82 -21.93
C GLY A 301 9.12 -21.16 -20.53
N MET A 302 10.23 -21.35 -19.82
CA MET A 302 10.40 -20.93 -18.42
C MET A 302 10.29 -19.41 -18.20
N GLY A 303 10.73 -18.59 -19.16
CA GLY A 303 10.63 -17.12 -19.03
C GLY A 303 9.17 -16.65 -18.96
N ALA A 304 8.30 -17.19 -19.80
CA ALA A 304 6.87 -16.92 -19.74
C ALA A 304 6.23 -17.50 -18.47
N ARG A 305 6.64 -18.69 -18.02
CA ARG A 305 6.21 -19.27 -16.75
C ARG A 305 6.48 -18.33 -15.56
N GLN A 306 7.65 -17.68 -15.53
CA GLN A 306 8.01 -16.70 -14.49
C GLN A 306 7.13 -15.45 -14.52
N ILE A 307 6.85 -14.90 -15.70
CA ILE A 307 5.92 -13.76 -15.85
C ILE A 307 4.51 -14.16 -15.38
N ALA A 308 4.07 -15.36 -15.75
CA ALA A 308 2.77 -15.91 -15.33
C ALA A 308 2.69 -16.12 -13.81
N ASN A 309 3.78 -16.55 -13.15
CA ASN A 309 3.83 -16.61 -11.68
C ASN A 309 3.56 -15.25 -11.03
N TRP A 310 4.16 -14.19 -11.56
CA TRP A 310 3.90 -12.83 -11.07
C TRP A 310 2.45 -12.40 -11.31
N GLU A 311 1.86 -12.72 -12.47
CA GLU A 311 0.44 -12.42 -12.75
C GLU A 311 -0.50 -13.15 -11.77
N VAL A 312 -0.19 -14.41 -11.43
CA VAL A 312 -0.92 -15.18 -10.40
C VAL A 312 -0.74 -14.58 -9.02
N ARG A 313 0.50 -14.25 -8.62
CA ARG A 313 0.82 -13.63 -7.34
C ARG A 313 0.06 -12.31 -7.16
N ASP A 314 0.11 -11.42 -8.15
CA ASP A 314 -0.54 -10.12 -8.10
C ASP A 314 -2.06 -10.28 -8.01
N LYS A 315 -2.63 -11.23 -8.75
CA LYS A 315 -4.06 -11.53 -8.66
C LYS A 315 -4.43 -12.09 -7.30
N TYR A 316 -3.62 -12.99 -6.74
CA TYR A 316 -3.83 -13.57 -5.42
C TYR A 316 -3.73 -12.51 -4.32
N ALA A 317 -2.68 -11.69 -4.34
CA ALA A 317 -2.45 -10.60 -3.38
C ALA A 317 -3.61 -9.59 -3.36
N LYS A 318 -4.13 -9.26 -4.54
CA LYS A 318 -5.27 -8.35 -4.69
C LYS A 318 -6.59 -8.95 -4.21
N CYS A 319 -6.81 -10.24 -4.41
CA CYS A 319 -8.13 -10.85 -4.25
C CYS A 319 -8.28 -11.65 -2.94
N ILE A 320 -7.22 -12.26 -2.43
CA ILE A 320 -7.27 -13.19 -1.29
C ILE A 320 -6.48 -12.64 -0.11
N SER A 321 -5.15 -12.67 -0.21
CA SER A 321 -4.20 -12.21 0.81
C SER A 321 -2.88 -11.89 0.13
N GLY A 322 -2.25 -10.77 0.49
CA GLY A 322 -0.95 -10.37 -0.03
C GLY A 322 0.04 -10.12 1.10
N ILE A 323 0.87 -9.09 0.94
CA ILE A 323 1.70 -8.61 2.02
C ILE A 323 0.81 -8.15 3.18
N ASN A 324 1.15 -8.58 4.39
CA ASN A 324 0.50 -8.19 5.63
C ASN A 324 1.56 -7.86 6.68
N TYR A 325 1.22 -6.97 7.60
CA TYR A 325 2.06 -6.64 8.76
C TYR A 325 1.38 -7.17 10.02
N ALA A 326 1.86 -8.32 10.51
CA ALA A 326 1.25 -9.02 11.64
C ALA A 326 2.15 -8.95 12.88
N GLY A 327 1.54 -8.69 14.03
CA GLY A 327 2.19 -8.76 15.33
C GLY A 327 2.12 -10.16 15.93
N GLY A 328 3.23 -10.64 16.50
CA GLY A 328 3.18 -11.75 17.47
C GLY A 328 2.26 -11.38 18.64
N GLY A 329 1.38 -12.29 19.07
CA GLY A 329 0.43 -12.02 20.15
C GLY A 329 1.11 -11.61 21.45
N LYS A 330 0.39 -10.85 22.30
CA LYS A 330 0.86 -10.15 23.52
C LYS A 330 1.76 -10.93 24.50
N ASN A 331 1.82 -12.26 24.40
CA ASN A 331 2.58 -13.13 25.30
C ASN A 331 3.90 -13.64 24.71
N PHE A 332 4.16 -13.38 23.42
CA PHE A 332 5.45 -13.61 22.79
C PHE A 332 5.96 -12.23 22.38
N CYS A 333 7.18 -11.89 22.82
CA CYS A 333 7.87 -10.63 22.56
C CYS A 333 7.45 -9.97 21.24
N GLU A 334 7.18 -8.65 21.25
CA GLU A 334 6.61 -7.80 20.19
C GLU A 334 7.33 -7.86 18.82
N TYR A 335 7.36 -9.03 18.19
CA TYR A 335 7.93 -9.23 16.88
C TYR A 335 6.82 -9.06 15.86
N TYR A 336 6.57 -7.80 15.51
CA TYR A 336 5.86 -7.50 14.28
C TYR A 336 6.77 -7.76 13.09
N GLN A 337 6.26 -8.50 12.12
CA GLN A 337 6.97 -8.83 10.89
C GLN A 337 6.04 -8.77 9.68
N PHE A 338 6.63 -8.47 8.53
CA PHE A 338 5.94 -8.63 7.26
C PHE A 338 5.85 -10.11 6.90
N VAL A 339 4.69 -10.52 6.41
CA VAL A 339 4.41 -11.85 5.86
C VAL A 339 3.70 -11.67 4.52
N ASP A 340 3.93 -12.58 3.57
CA ASP A 340 3.23 -12.56 2.29
C ASP A 340 2.87 -13.98 1.88
N ASP A 341 1.58 -14.30 1.99
CA ASP A 341 1.01 -15.61 1.67
C ASP A 341 1.11 -15.92 0.16
N SER A 342 1.32 -14.92 -0.68
CA SER A 342 1.35 -15.05 -2.14
C SER A 342 2.72 -15.46 -2.69
N THR A 343 3.77 -15.45 -1.86
CA THR A 343 5.15 -15.76 -2.27
C THR A 343 5.35 -17.18 -2.79
N HIS A 344 4.54 -18.14 -2.34
CA HIS A 344 4.64 -19.54 -2.79
C HIS A 344 4.42 -19.69 -4.30
N TRP A 345 3.67 -18.76 -4.93
CA TRP A 345 3.51 -18.72 -6.39
C TRP A 345 4.79 -18.37 -7.14
N LEU A 346 5.78 -17.78 -6.47
CA LEU A 346 7.03 -17.35 -7.09
C LEU A 346 8.15 -18.40 -6.98
N GLN A 347 7.95 -19.45 -6.16
CA GLN A 347 8.98 -20.46 -5.83
C GLN A 347 8.92 -21.72 -6.70
N THR A 348 7.95 -21.81 -7.62
CA THR A 348 7.76 -22.93 -8.57
C THR A 348 8.29 -22.60 -9.94
#